data_AF-A0A5C6DQA2-F1
#
_entry.id   AF-A0A5C6DQA2-F1
#
_cell.length_a   1.000
_cell.length_b   1.000
_cell.length_c   1.000
_cell.angle_alpha   90.00
_cell.angle_beta   90.00
_cell.angle_gamma   90.00
#
_symmetry.space_group_name_H-M   'P 1'
#
loop_
_entity.id
_entity.type
_entity.pdbx_description
1 polymer ?
#
loop_
_entity_poly.entity_id
_entity_poly.type
_entity_poly.pdbx_seq_one_letter_code
_entity_poly.pdbx_strand_id
1 'polypeptide(L)'
;MSRREKIEAMLAEEPQDTFLRYSLAMELKNEQRYDESLSRLEQMTHDTPPYVPAFFMAAQTLADLDRVDEARTYLRAGIDEARKQGDHHAAAEMSDFLTSLGDRGESAL
;
A
#
# COMPACT_ATOMS: atom_id res chain seq x y z
N MET A 1 15.90 -21.07 1.49
CA MET A 1 14.65 -20.31 1.68
C MET A 1 14.99 -18.84 1.87
N SER A 2 14.60 -18.04 0.88
CA SER A 2 14.56 -16.58 0.98
C SER A 2 13.61 -16.14 2.09
N ARG A 3 13.66 -14.86 2.46
CA ARG A 3 12.71 -14.29 3.43
C ARG A 3 11.27 -14.42 2.94
N ARG A 4 11.02 -14.19 1.65
CA ARG A 4 9.72 -14.42 1.00
C ARG A 4 9.24 -15.86 1.18
N GLU A 5 10.07 -16.86 0.84
CA GLU A 5 9.70 -18.28 0.94
C GLU A 5 9.33 -18.69 2.37
N LYS A 6 9.99 -18.11 3.38
CA LYS A 6 9.64 -18.34 4.79
C LYS A 6 8.28 -17.74 5.14
N ILE A 7 7.99 -16.53 4.69
CA ILE A 7 6.69 -15.88 4.93
C ILE A 7 5.57 -16.64 4.21
N GLU A 8 5.81 -17.11 2.99
CA GLU A 8 4.85 -17.93 2.24
C GLU A 8 4.54 -19.26 2.96
N ALA A 9 5.54 -19.91 3.55
CA ALA A 9 5.33 -21.11 4.36
C ALA A 9 4.48 -20.81 5.61
N MET A 10 4.77 -19.72 6.33
CA MET A 10 3.98 -19.32 7.51
C MET A 10 2.54 -18.95 7.12
N LEU A 11 2.33 -18.29 5.98
CA LEU A 11 1.00 -17.97 5.46
C LEU A 11 0.20 -19.20 5.02
N ALA A 12 0.86 -20.31 4.68
CA ALA A 12 0.14 -21.56 4.42
C ALA A 12 -0.51 -22.11 5.70
N GLU A 13 0.05 -21.81 6.87
CA GLU A 13 -0.48 -22.16 8.18
C GLU A 13 -1.46 -21.10 8.70
N GLU A 14 -1.13 -19.82 8.52
CA GLU A 14 -1.89 -18.67 9.02
C GLU A 14 -2.23 -17.66 7.90
N PRO A 15 -3.15 -18.01 6.96
CA PRO A 15 -3.38 -17.24 5.73
C PRO A 15 -3.99 -15.84 5.93
N GLN A 16 -4.56 -15.58 7.11
CA GLN A 16 -5.21 -14.32 7.46
C GLN A 16 -4.34 -13.43 8.35
N ASP A 17 -3.11 -13.84 8.66
CA ASP A 17 -2.21 -13.01 9.47
C ASP A 17 -1.84 -11.72 8.69
N THR A 18 -2.35 -10.59 9.18
CA THR A 18 -2.18 -9.28 8.55
C THR A 18 -0.71 -8.89 8.43
N PHE A 19 0.11 -9.22 9.44
CA PHE A 19 1.52 -8.88 9.45
C PHE A 19 2.30 -9.68 8.39
N LEU A 20 2.02 -10.98 8.25
CA LEU A 20 2.64 -11.83 7.25
C LEU A 20 2.17 -11.47 5.83
N ARG A 21 0.88 -11.19 5.63
CA ARG A 21 0.34 -10.72 4.34
C ARG A 21 1.03 -9.44 3.89
N TYR A 22 1.14 -8.46 4.78
CA TYR A 22 1.83 -7.21 4.51
C TYR A 22 3.33 -7.41 4.28
N SER A 23 3.99 -8.22 5.12
CA SER A 23 5.41 -8.54 4.97
C SER A 23 5.71 -9.18 3.62
N LEU A 24 4.84 -10.06 3.14
CA LEU A 24 4.97 -10.67 1.82
C LEU A 24 4.86 -9.62 0.70
N ALA A 25 3.91 -8.69 0.79
CA ALA A 25 3.80 -7.60 -0.16
C ALA A 25 5.08 -6.73 -0.19
N MET A 26 5.70 -6.48 0.96
CA MET A 26 6.94 -5.71 1.04
C MET A 26 8.14 -6.46 0.46
N GLU A 27 8.25 -7.76 0.70
CA GLU A 27 9.31 -8.57 0.09
C GLU A 27 9.15 -8.64 -1.43
N LEU A 28 7.92 -8.77 -1.95
CA LEU A 28 7.64 -8.69 -3.38
C LEU A 28 8.06 -7.34 -3.98
N LYS A 29 7.78 -6.23 -3.27
CA LYS A 29 8.25 -4.89 -3.68
C LYS A 29 9.78 -4.83 -3.72
N ASN A 30 10.46 -5.35 -2.70
CA ASN A 30 11.92 -5.37 -2.62
C ASN A 30 12.55 -6.22 -3.74
N GLU A 31 11.87 -7.28 -4.16
CA GLU A 31 12.23 -8.10 -5.33
C GLU A 31 11.83 -7.45 -6.67
N GLN A 32 11.33 -6.21 -6.68
CA GLN A 32 10.81 -5.49 -7.85
C GLN A 32 9.63 -6.19 -8.57
N ARG A 33 8.96 -7.11 -7.87
CA ARG A 33 7.74 -7.78 -8.33
C ARG A 33 6.52 -6.92 -8.00
N TYR A 34 6.50 -5.73 -8.58
CA TYR A 34 5.59 -4.67 -8.18
C TYR A 34 4.11 -5.02 -8.41
N ASP A 35 3.78 -5.67 -9.51
CA ASP A 35 2.39 -6.05 -9.81
C ASP A 35 1.83 -7.01 -8.74
N GLU A 36 2.62 -8.00 -8.34
CA GLU A 36 2.25 -8.94 -7.29
C GLU A 36 2.18 -8.26 -5.93
N SER A 37 3.11 -7.36 -5.61
CA SER A 37 3.07 -6.54 -4.40
C SER A 37 1.77 -5.71 -4.33
N LEU A 38 1.44 -5.00 -5.41
CA LEU A 38 0.25 -4.17 -5.53
C LEU A 38 -1.03 -4.99 -5.41
N SER A 39 -1.12 -6.16 -6.06
CA SER A 39 -2.27 -7.06 -5.93
C SER A 39 -2.48 -7.53 -4.47
N ARG A 40 -1.40 -7.82 -3.74
CA ARG A 40 -1.51 -8.18 -2.31
C ARG A 40 -1.95 -7.00 -1.46
N LEU A 41 -1.41 -5.81 -1.70
CA LEU A 41 -1.81 -4.59 -0.99
C LEU A 41 -3.29 -4.26 -1.25
N GLU A 42 -3.74 -4.36 -2.50
CA GLU A 42 -5.14 -4.16 -2.88
C GLU A 42 -6.09 -5.10 -2.14
N GLN A 43 -5.73 -6.38 -1.99
CA GLN A 43 -6.55 -7.31 -1.20
C GLN A 43 -6.72 -6.82 0.24
N MET A 44 -5.65 -6.30 0.84
CA MET A 44 -5.69 -5.77 2.21
C MET A 44 -6.49 -4.47 2.33
N THR A 45 -6.57 -3.65 1.26
CA THR A 45 -7.44 -2.47 1.23
C THR A 45 -8.93 -2.82 1.18
N HIS A 46 -9.27 -4.08 0.88
CA HIS A 46 -10.64 -4.60 0.85
C HIS A 46 -11.00 -5.48 2.05
N ASP A 47 -10.09 -5.62 3.03
CA ASP A 47 -10.37 -6.34 4.28
C ASP A 47 -11.47 -5.65 5.10
N THR A 48 -11.95 -6.30 6.17
CA THR A 48 -12.92 -5.73 7.10
C THR A 48 -12.41 -5.80 8.54
N PRO A 49 -11.98 -4.67 9.14
CA PRO A 49 -11.83 -3.35 8.51
C PRO A 49 -10.67 -3.33 7.48
N PRO A 50 -10.71 -2.41 6.49
CA PRO A 50 -9.61 -2.23 5.55
C PRO A 50 -8.28 -1.93 6.24
N TYR A 51 -7.19 -2.48 5.74
CA TYR A 51 -5.88 -2.24 6.33
C TYR A 51 -5.28 -0.91 5.83
N VAL A 52 -5.42 0.14 6.64
CA VAL A 52 -4.97 1.51 6.31
C VAL A 52 -3.53 1.59 5.77
N PRO A 53 -2.53 0.91 6.35
CA PRO A 53 -1.15 0.97 5.83
C PRO A 53 -0.99 0.45 4.39
N ALA A 54 -1.86 -0.45 3.94
CA ALA A 54 -1.79 -0.98 2.57
C ALA A 54 -2.07 0.09 1.51
N PHE A 55 -2.99 1.03 1.79
CA PHE A 55 -3.28 2.15 0.89
C PHE A 55 -2.04 3.01 0.67
N PHE A 56 -1.34 3.36 1.75
CA PHE A 56 -0.19 4.24 1.66
C PHE A 56 0.99 3.57 0.95
N MET A 57 1.24 2.29 1.21
CA MET A 57 2.30 1.56 0.50
C MET A 57 1.99 1.33 -0.97
N ALA A 58 0.72 1.04 -1.32
CA ALA A 58 0.31 0.92 -2.72
C ALA A 58 0.55 2.25 -3.45
N ALA A 59 0.12 3.37 -2.85
CA ALA A 59 0.33 4.69 -3.42
C ALA A 59 1.81 5.05 -3.59
N GLN A 60 2.65 4.81 -2.59
CA GLN A 60 4.10 5.05 -2.72
C GLN A 60 4.71 4.22 -3.85
N THR A 61 4.36 2.93 -3.91
CA THR A 61 4.85 2.02 -4.95
C THR A 61 4.38 2.44 -6.35
N LEU A 62 3.14 2.88 -6.49
CA LEU A 62 2.62 3.42 -7.75
C LEU A 62 3.33 4.72 -8.15
N ALA A 63 3.60 5.61 -7.20
CA ALA A 63 4.35 6.84 -7.46
C ALA A 63 5.81 6.57 -7.86
N ASP A 64 6.47 5.59 -7.24
CA ASP A 64 7.81 5.11 -7.63
C ASP A 64 7.84 4.57 -9.08
N LEU A 65 6.69 4.09 -9.58
CA LEU A 65 6.49 3.58 -10.95
C LEU A 65 5.93 4.62 -11.92
N ASP A 66 5.88 5.90 -11.55
CA ASP A 66 5.30 7.00 -12.33
C ASP A 66 3.78 6.87 -12.60
N ARG A 67 3.10 5.96 -11.91
CA ARG A 67 1.64 5.74 -11.98
C ARG A 67 0.90 6.68 -11.03
N VAL A 68 1.12 7.98 -11.21
CA VAL A 68 0.72 9.03 -10.26
C VAL A 68 -0.81 9.11 -10.05
N ASP A 69 -1.61 8.93 -11.10
CA ASP A 69 -3.08 9.00 -10.99
C ASP A 69 -3.68 7.85 -10.15
N GLU A 70 -3.08 6.66 -10.27
CA GLU A 70 -3.46 5.51 -9.45
C GLU A 70 -3.02 5.72 -8.00
N ALA A 71 -1.80 6.25 -7.79
CA ALA A 71 -1.32 6.61 -6.45
C ALA A 71 -2.28 7.60 -5.75
N ARG A 72 -2.74 8.63 -6.47
CA ARG A 72 -3.72 9.61 -5.96
C ARG A 72 -5.05 8.97 -5.57
N THR A 73 -5.48 7.96 -6.33
CA THR A 73 -6.71 7.20 -6.05
C THR A 73 -6.59 6.44 -4.73
N TYR A 74 -5.48 5.70 -4.56
CA TYR A 74 -5.19 4.97 -3.32
C TYR A 74 -5.07 5.91 -2.10
N LEU A 75 -4.40 7.06 -2.24
CA LEU A 75 -4.27 8.03 -1.14
C LEU A 75 -5.61 8.60 -0.70
N ARG A 76 -6.47 8.98 -1.65
CA ARG A 76 -7.81 9.52 -1.31
C ARG A 76 -8.66 8.50 -0.57
N ALA A 77 -8.65 7.24 -1.02
CA ALA A 77 -9.36 6.15 -0.36
C ALA A 77 -8.78 5.86 1.03
N GLY A 78 -7.45 5.78 1.14
CA GLY A 78 -6.76 5.54 2.41
C GLY A 78 -6.99 6.65 3.44
N ILE A 79 -7.02 7.93 3.03
CA ILE A 79 -7.30 9.07 3.92
C ILE A 79 -8.71 8.97 4.50
N ASP A 80 -9.71 8.65 3.67
CA ASP A 80 -11.09 8.46 4.12
C ASP A 80 -11.18 7.31 5.14
N GLU A 81 -10.56 6.18 4.82
CA GLU A 81 -10.58 5.00 5.66
C GLU A 81 -9.83 5.17 6.98
N ALA A 82 -8.65 5.81 6.95
CA ALA A 82 -7.91 6.19 8.14
C ALA A 82 -8.74 7.09 9.06
N ARG A 83 -9.46 8.08 8.50
CA ARG A 83 -10.35 8.95 9.29
C ARG A 83 -11.51 8.20 9.91
N LYS A 84 -12.14 7.27 9.18
CA LYS A 84 -13.22 6.42 9.71
C LYS A 84 -12.74 5.55 10.87
N GLN A 85 -11.52 5.03 10.80
CA GLN A 85 -10.90 4.21 11.84
C GLN A 85 -10.27 5.03 12.98
N GLY A 86 -10.29 6.36 12.92
CA GLY A 86 -9.69 7.25 13.92
C GLY A 86 -8.17 7.38 13.83
N ASP A 87 -7.54 6.86 12.78
CA ASP A 87 -6.11 6.98 12.51
C ASP A 87 -5.79 8.32 11.81
N HIS A 88 -5.91 9.39 12.58
CA HIS A 88 -5.64 10.75 12.09
C HIS A 88 -4.17 10.95 11.68
N HIS A 89 -3.25 10.18 12.27
CA HIS A 89 -1.84 10.23 11.92
C HIS A 89 -1.63 9.70 10.51
N ALA A 90 -2.10 8.49 10.20
CA ALA A 90 -2.00 7.94 8.84
C ALA A 90 -2.74 8.81 7.80
N ALA A 91 -3.89 9.37 8.17
CA ALA A 91 -4.61 10.31 7.30
C ALA A 91 -3.78 11.56 6.97
N ALA A 92 -3.04 12.10 7.94
CA ALA A 92 -2.17 13.26 7.74
C ALA A 92 -0.98 12.92 6.82
N GLU A 93 -0.28 11.82 7.08
CA GLU A 93 0.85 11.36 6.26
C GLU A 93 0.46 11.13 4.79
N MET A 94 -0.69 10.47 4.56
CA MET A 94 -1.20 10.27 3.20
C MET A 94 -1.64 11.59 2.54
N SER A 95 -2.16 12.55 3.30
CA SER A 95 -2.55 13.86 2.76
C SER A 95 -1.33 14.69 2.35
N ASP A 96 -0.27 14.65 3.14
CA ASP A 96 1.00 15.31 2.83
C ASP A 96 1.62 14.73 1.56
N PHE A 97 1.69 13.39 1.47
CA PHE A 97 2.20 12.72 0.28
C PHE A 97 1.33 13.02 -0.96
N LEU A 98 0.00 13.03 -0.84
CA LEU A 98 -0.90 13.41 -1.94
C LEU A 98 -0.63 14.83 -2.44
N THR A 99 -0.33 15.76 -1.53
CA THR A 99 0.03 17.15 -1.87
C THR A 99 1.36 17.19 -2.61
N SER A 100 2.37 16.44 -2.14
CA SER A 100 3.67 16.30 -2.81
C SER A 100 3.56 15.76 -4.26
N LEU A 101 2.59 14.89 -4.54
CA LEU A 101 2.31 14.41 -5.90
C LEU A 101 1.59 15.43 -6.79
N GLY A 102 0.97 16.47 -6.22
CA GLY A 102 0.38 17.59 -6.96
C GLY A 102 1.45 18.35 -7.74
N ASP A 103 2.54 18.69 -7.05
CA ASP A 103 3.70 19.42 -7.60
C ASP A 103 4.39 18.65 -8.75
N ARG A 104 4.44 17.31 -8.67
CA ARG A 104 5.03 16.45 -9.71
C ARG A 104 4.19 16.35 -10.99
N GLY A 105 2.87 16.54 -10.90
CA GLY A 105 1.96 16.41 -12.04
C GLY A 105 1.82 17.66 -12.90
N GLU A 106 2.25 18.83 -12.41
CA GLU A 106 2.15 20.10 -13.13
C GLU A 106 3.36 20.41 -14.04
N SER A 107 4.35 19.52 -14.10
CA SER A 107 5.57 19.69 -14.92
C SER A 107 5.41 19.29 -16.40
N ALA A 108 4.19 19.10 -16.89
CA ALA A 108 3.91 18.70 -18.27
C ALA A 108 2.96 19.68 -18.98
N LEU A 109 3.31 20.97 -19.03
CA LEU A 109 2.74 21.95 -19.96
C LEU A 109 3.81 22.93 -20.44
#